data_AF-A0A7J0F2A2-F1
#
_entry.id   AF-A0A7J0F2A2-F1
#
_cell.length_a   1.000
_cell.length_b   1.000
_cell.length_c   1.000
_cell.angle_alpha   90.00
_cell.angle_beta   90.00
_cell.angle_gamma   90.00
#
_symmetry.space_group_name_H-M   'P 1'
#
loop_
_entity.id
_entity.type
_entity.pdbx_description
1 polymer ?
#
loop_
_entity_poly.entity_id
_entity_poly.type
_entity_poly.pdbx_seq_one_letter_code
_entity_poly.pdbx_strand_id
1 'polypeptide(L)'
;MVSKTEEAQVNRLENQVDNGGGGAWEYLCLVRKLKLRRSDKVLKHGLSILNDPSKRSSLGHEEWTLYEQVAIAAMDCQCLDVAKGCINVLQKKFPGSKRVGRLEAMLLEAKGSWAEAGKAYSSLLEDNALDQVIHKRRAAMEKAQGNLSGAIECLNKYLEIFMADHDAWRELAEIYVSLQMYKQAAFCYEELILSQPTNPLCHLAYADLSPKRSPLRACEAAGCHCSCSNMEPDGNKKDSAP
;
A
#
# COMPACT_ATOMS: atom_id res chain seq x y z
N MET A 1 -6.49 -6.77 -12.19
CA MET A 1 -6.89 -8.15 -11.81
C MET A 1 -6.17 -9.10 -12.75
N VAL A 2 -5.45 -10.10 -12.23
CA VAL A 2 -4.76 -11.09 -13.08
C VAL A 2 -5.81 -12.00 -13.71
N SER A 3 -5.72 -12.25 -15.02
CA SER A 3 -6.66 -13.15 -15.68
C SER A 3 -6.41 -14.60 -15.26
N LYS A 4 -7.46 -15.44 -15.28
CA LYS A 4 -7.34 -16.88 -14.97
C LYS A 4 -6.29 -17.58 -15.85
N THR A 5 -6.15 -17.13 -17.09
CA THR A 5 -5.16 -17.62 -18.05
C THR A 5 -3.72 -17.26 -17.65
N GLU A 6 -3.49 -16.03 -17.19
CA GLU A 6 -2.18 -15.59 -16.72
C GLU A 6 -1.76 -16.30 -15.43
N GLU A 7 -2.71 -16.50 -14.50
CA GLU A 7 -2.46 -17.23 -13.26
C GLU A 7 -2.08 -18.70 -13.53
N ALA A 8 -2.82 -19.37 -14.43
CA ALA A 8 -2.49 -20.73 -14.86
C ALA A 8 -1.10 -20.81 -15.51
N GLN A 9 -0.73 -19.80 -16.31
CA GLN A 9 0.59 -19.72 -16.94
C GLN A 9 1.71 -19.55 -15.91
N VAL A 10 1.54 -18.65 -14.91
CA VAL A 10 2.51 -18.46 -13.83
C VAL A 10 2.72 -19.75 -13.07
N ASN A 11 1.65 -20.41 -12.64
CA ASN A 11 1.75 -21.64 -11.85
C ASN A 11 2.42 -22.78 -12.64
N ARG A 12 2.16 -22.87 -13.96
CA ARG A 12 2.83 -23.83 -14.83
C ARG A 12 4.34 -23.57 -14.90
N LEU A 13 4.74 -22.33 -15.15
CA LEU A 13 6.15 -21.95 -15.21
C LEU A 13 6.84 -22.11 -13.86
N GLU A 14 6.17 -21.77 -12.75
CA GLU A 14 6.69 -21.95 -11.40
C GLU A 14 7.05 -23.43 -11.16
N ASN A 15 6.13 -24.35 -11.46
CA ASN A 15 6.35 -25.79 -11.36
C ASN A 15 7.48 -26.29 -12.29
N GLN A 16 7.56 -25.78 -13.51
CA GLN A 16 8.61 -26.14 -14.45
C GLN A 16 9.99 -25.75 -13.92
N VAL A 17 10.13 -24.51 -13.44
CA VAL A 17 11.40 -23.98 -12.93
C VAL A 17 11.80 -24.69 -11.63
N ASP A 18 10.85 -24.98 -10.74
CA ASP A 18 11.13 -25.71 -9.51
C ASP A 18 11.64 -27.14 -9.74
N ASN A 19 11.20 -27.78 -10.83
CA ASN A 19 11.65 -29.11 -11.24
C ASN A 19 12.88 -29.09 -12.17
N GLY A 20 13.51 -27.92 -12.37
CA GLY A 20 14.72 -27.79 -13.18
C GLY A 20 14.48 -27.80 -14.70
N GLY A 21 13.23 -27.67 -15.16
CA GLY A 21 12.84 -27.69 -16.57
C GLY A 21 13.21 -26.43 -17.38
N GLY A 22 14.10 -25.58 -16.87
CA GLY A 22 14.50 -24.31 -17.51
C GLY A 22 13.44 -23.21 -17.41
N GLY A 23 13.70 -22.09 -18.09
CA GLY A 23 12.76 -20.95 -18.19
C GLY A 23 12.64 -20.06 -16.95
N ALA A 24 13.64 -20.09 -16.08
CA ALA A 24 13.67 -19.29 -14.85
C ALA A 24 13.49 -17.79 -15.13
N TRP A 25 14.13 -17.26 -16.18
CA TRP A 25 14.01 -15.84 -16.51
C TRP A 25 12.60 -15.47 -17.03
N GLU A 26 11.97 -16.31 -17.86
CA GLU A 26 10.60 -16.07 -18.31
C GLU A 26 9.61 -16.03 -17.13
N TYR A 27 9.77 -16.97 -16.18
CA TYR A 27 8.99 -16.97 -14.94
C TYR A 27 9.17 -15.67 -14.16
N LEU A 28 10.42 -15.24 -13.93
CA LEU A 28 10.71 -14.00 -13.19
C LEU A 28 10.15 -12.75 -13.89
N CYS A 29 10.21 -12.71 -15.22
CA CYS A 29 9.60 -11.64 -16.01
C CYS A 29 8.09 -11.60 -15.86
N LEU A 30 7.43 -12.77 -15.87
CA LEU A 30 5.98 -12.87 -15.71
C LEU A 30 5.54 -12.46 -14.30
N VAL A 31 6.24 -12.91 -13.26
CA VAL A 31 6.02 -12.49 -11.88
C VAL A 31 6.12 -10.97 -11.74
N ARG A 32 7.13 -10.36 -12.36
CA ARG A 32 7.33 -8.90 -12.38
C ARG A 32 6.21 -8.19 -13.12
N LYS A 33 5.84 -8.66 -14.32
CA LYS A 33 4.79 -8.08 -15.16
C LYS A 33 3.43 -8.09 -14.46
N LEU A 34 3.10 -9.18 -13.77
CA LEU A 34 1.85 -9.36 -13.05
C LEU A 34 1.88 -8.80 -11.62
N LYS A 35 3.02 -8.27 -11.17
CA LYS A 35 3.23 -7.73 -9.81
C LYS A 35 2.86 -8.72 -8.70
N LEU A 36 3.21 -9.99 -8.89
CA LEU A 36 2.88 -11.06 -7.94
C LEU A 36 3.87 -11.11 -6.78
N ARG A 37 3.36 -11.26 -5.55
CA ARG A 37 4.20 -11.46 -4.36
C ARG A 37 4.61 -12.95 -4.27
N ARG A 38 5.75 -13.27 -4.88
CA ARG A 38 6.40 -14.60 -4.90
C ARG A 38 7.87 -14.50 -4.47
N SER A 39 8.14 -13.72 -3.42
CA SER A 39 9.48 -13.28 -3.06
C SER A 39 10.44 -14.45 -2.79
N ASP A 40 10.00 -15.53 -2.14
CA ASP A 40 10.84 -16.72 -1.90
C ASP A 40 11.30 -17.39 -3.21
N LYS A 41 10.36 -17.56 -4.15
CA LYS A 41 10.64 -18.18 -5.47
C LYS A 41 11.52 -17.27 -6.32
N VAL A 42 11.24 -15.96 -6.30
CA VAL A 42 12.05 -14.95 -7.00
C VAL A 42 13.47 -14.93 -6.49
N LEU A 43 13.65 -14.99 -5.16
CA LEU A 43 14.96 -15.02 -4.53
C LEU A 43 15.73 -16.29 -4.91
N LYS A 44 15.10 -17.47 -4.76
CA LYS A 44 15.70 -18.77 -5.09
C LYS A 44 16.17 -18.82 -6.56
N HIS A 45 15.26 -18.56 -7.49
CA HIS A 45 15.53 -18.71 -8.93
C HIS A 45 16.41 -17.57 -9.45
N GLY A 46 16.24 -16.36 -8.92
CA GLY A 46 17.09 -15.22 -9.27
C GLY A 46 18.53 -15.41 -8.82
N LEU A 47 18.77 -15.90 -7.60
CA LEU A 47 20.11 -16.26 -7.14
C LEU A 47 20.74 -17.39 -7.98
N SER A 48 19.95 -18.38 -8.39
CA SER A 48 20.45 -19.43 -9.28
C SER A 48 20.96 -18.88 -10.61
N ILE A 49 20.35 -17.81 -11.14
CA ILE A 49 20.83 -17.16 -12.37
C ILE A 49 22.04 -16.26 -12.08
N LEU A 50 22.02 -15.48 -10.99
CA LEU A 50 23.11 -14.54 -10.66
C LEU A 50 24.42 -15.24 -10.29
N ASN A 51 24.33 -16.44 -9.70
CA ASN A 51 25.49 -17.26 -9.33
C ASN A 51 26.10 -18.03 -10.51
N ASP A 52 25.39 -18.14 -11.64
CA ASP A 52 25.87 -18.78 -12.86
C ASP A 52 26.32 -17.71 -13.86
N PRO A 53 27.64 -17.52 -14.07
CA PRO A 53 28.15 -16.45 -14.94
C PRO A 53 27.64 -16.57 -16.39
N SER A 54 27.44 -17.79 -16.90
CA SER A 54 26.97 -18.01 -18.26
C SER A 54 25.53 -17.56 -18.42
N LYS A 55 24.65 -17.97 -17.49
CA LYS A 55 23.25 -17.54 -17.49
C LYS A 55 23.12 -16.04 -17.24
N ARG A 56 23.88 -15.49 -16.29
CA ARG A 56 23.87 -14.06 -16.00
C ARG A 56 24.27 -13.23 -17.23
N SER A 57 25.39 -13.56 -17.87
CA SER A 57 25.85 -12.83 -19.06
C SER A 57 24.92 -13.00 -20.26
N SER A 58 24.19 -14.11 -20.36
CA SER A 58 23.19 -14.32 -21.43
C SER A 58 22.01 -13.34 -21.38
N LEU A 59 21.75 -12.73 -20.22
CA LEU A 59 20.67 -11.73 -20.05
C LEU A 59 21.00 -10.37 -20.67
N GLY A 60 22.27 -10.07 -20.93
CA GLY A 60 22.71 -8.76 -21.40
C GLY A 60 22.25 -7.63 -20.48
N HIS A 61 21.52 -6.65 -21.02
CA HIS A 61 21.02 -5.50 -20.24
C HIS A 61 19.98 -5.86 -19.17
N GLU A 62 19.30 -7.00 -19.29
CA GLU A 62 18.31 -7.44 -18.32
C GLU A 62 18.93 -7.94 -17.01
N GLU A 63 20.25 -8.18 -16.98
CA GLU A 63 20.95 -8.61 -15.75
C GLU A 63 20.75 -7.61 -14.60
N TRP A 64 20.70 -6.32 -14.91
CA TRP A 64 20.50 -5.26 -13.92
C TRP A 64 19.09 -5.29 -13.35
N THR A 65 18.09 -5.55 -14.21
CA THR A 65 16.71 -5.72 -13.77
C THR A 65 16.57 -6.95 -12.87
N LEU A 66 17.33 -8.02 -13.14
CA LEU A 66 17.40 -9.19 -12.27
C LEU A 66 17.99 -8.84 -10.90
N TYR A 67 19.10 -8.10 -10.83
CA TYR A 67 19.67 -7.66 -9.55
C TYR A 67 18.68 -6.85 -8.72
N GLU A 68 17.93 -5.93 -9.32
CA GLU A 68 16.91 -5.17 -8.60
C GLU A 68 15.78 -6.06 -8.09
N GLN A 69 15.30 -6.97 -8.93
CA GLN A 69 14.22 -7.89 -8.59
C GLN A 69 14.65 -8.83 -7.44
N VAL A 70 15.88 -9.34 -7.47
CA VAL A 70 16.46 -10.15 -6.39
C VAL A 70 16.66 -9.33 -5.12
N ALA A 71 17.13 -8.07 -5.23
CA ALA A 71 17.29 -7.21 -4.06
C ALA A 71 15.95 -6.98 -3.33
N ILE A 72 14.88 -6.70 -4.07
CA ILE A 72 13.53 -6.51 -3.50
C ILE A 72 13.03 -7.81 -2.86
N ALA A 73 13.15 -8.94 -3.56
CA ALA A 73 12.73 -10.24 -3.04
C ALA A 73 13.55 -10.64 -1.80
N ALA A 74 14.85 -10.36 -1.77
CA ALA A 74 15.72 -10.61 -0.64
C ALA A 74 15.32 -9.79 0.59
N MET A 75 14.93 -8.53 0.42
CA MET A 75 14.40 -7.70 1.52
C MET A 75 13.08 -8.26 2.08
N ASP A 76 12.16 -8.68 1.20
CA ASP A 76 10.92 -9.34 1.63
C ASP A 76 11.17 -10.64 2.42
N CYS A 77 12.22 -11.39 2.06
CA CYS A 77 12.61 -12.64 2.73
C CYS A 77 13.61 -12.43 3.89
N GLN A 78 13.83 -11.19 4.34
CA GLN A 78 14.78 -10.83 5.41
C GLN A 78 16.24 -11.30 5.17
N CYS A 79 16.60 -11.56 3.91
CA CYS A 79 17.96 -11.90 3.49
C CYS A 79 18.75 -10.62 3.16
N LEU A 80 18.97 -9.76 4.18
CA LEU A 80 19.49 -8.41 4.00
C LEU A 80 20.92 -8.35 3.42
N ASP A 81 21.73 -9.37 3.67
CA ASP A 81 23.09 -9.47 3.10
C ASP A 81 23.06 -9.64 1.59
N VAL A 82 22.16 -10.48 1.08
CA VAL A 82 21.95 -10.69 -0.36
C VAL A 82 21.45 -9.39 -1.01
N ALA A 83 20.48 -8.73 -0.37
CA ALA A 83 19.96 -7.46 -0.85
C ALA A 83 21.08 -6.40 -0.94
N LYS A 84 21.88 -6.25 0.13
CA LYS A 84 23.03 -5.34 0.17
C LYS A 84 24.06 -5.68 -0.91
N GLY A 85 24.35 -6.97 -1.13
CA GLY A 85 25.24 -7.43 -2.19
C GLY A 85 24.77 -7.01 -3.58
N CYS A 86 23.49 -7.23 -3.89
CA CYS A 86 22.88 -6.84 -5.17
C CYS A 86 22.92 -5.32 -5.37
N ILE A 87 22.56 -4.56 -4.33
CA ILE A 87 22.56 -3.08 -4.37
C ILE A 87 23.98 -2.54 -4.57
N ASN A 88 25.00 -3.10 -3.91
CA ASN A 88 26.38 -2.69 -4.11
C ASN A 88 26.87 -2.92 -5.55
N VAL A 89 26.45 -4.01 -6.20
CA VAL A 89 26.77 -4.28 -7.61
C VAL A 89 26.10 -3.22 -8.50
N LEU A 90 24.83 -2.91 -8.25
CA LEU A 90 24.09 -1.88 -8.99
C LEU A 90 24.71 -0.49 -8.80
N GLN A 91 25.12 -0.13 -7.58
CA GLN A 91 25.72 1.16 -7.27
C GLN A 91 27.07 1.35 -7.96
N LYS A 92 27.89 0.29 -8.06
CA LYS A 92 29.14 0.33 -8.83
C LYS A 92 28.91 0.56 -10.32
N LYS A 93 27.84 -0.01 -10.87
CA LYS A 93 27.50 0.12 -12.29
C LYS A 93 26.83 1.47 -12.62
N PHE A 94 25.98 1.95 -11.72
CA PHE A 94 25.15 3.15 -11.91
C PHE A 94 25.28 4.11 -10.72
N PRO A 95 26.46 4.71 -10.50
CA PRO A 95 26.67 5.62 -9.38
C PRO A 95 25.73 6.83 -9.49
N GLY A 96 25.09 7.20 -8.39
CA GLY A 96 24.15 8.33 -8.31
C GLY A 96 22.77 8.06 -8.95
N SER A 97 22.49 6.83 -9.38
CA SER A 97 21.17 6.47 -9.90
C SER A 97 20.10 6.56 -8.81
N LYS A 98 19.04 7.33 -9.07
CA LYS A 98 17.89 7.46 -8.16
C LYS A 98 17.17 6.13 -7.93
N ARG A 99 17.18 5.25 -8.95
CA ARG A 99 16.59 3.91 -8.86
C ARG A 99 17.36 3.04 -7.85
N VAL A 100 18.68 3.16 -7.82
CA VAL A 100 19.55 2.48 -6.83
C VAL A 100 19.41 3.13 -5.46
N GLY A 101 19.40 4.47 -5.38
CA GLY A 101 19.17 5.20 -4.13
C GLY A 101 17.83 4.83 -3.46
N ARG A 102 16.78 4.59 -4.24
CA ARG A 102 15.51 4.05 -3.72
C ARG A 102 15.66 2.65 -3.11
N LEU A 103 16.44 1.76 -3.74
CA LEU A 103 16.72 0.43 -3.18
C LEU A 103 17.55 0.51 -1.91
N GLU A 104 18.49 1.45 -1.82
CA GLU A 104 19.24 1.73 -0.59
C GLU A 104 18.32 2.21 0.54
N ALA A 105 17.41 3.13 0.25
CA ALA A 105 16.40 3.59 1.21
C ALA A 105 15.47 2.45 1.67
N MET A 106 15.01 1.60 0.75
CA MET A 106 14.23 0.41 1.06
C MET A 106 15.02 -0.60 1.92
N LEU A 107 16.33 -0.73 1.72
CA LEU A 107 17.18 -1.58 2.55
C LEU A 107 17.31 -1.03 3.98
N LEU A 108 17.35 0.29 4.14
CA LEU A 108 17.33 0.94 5.46
C LEU A 108 16.00 0.70 6.18
N GLU A 109 14.87 0.78 5.46
CA GLU A 109 13.56 0.40 6.00
C GLU A 109 13.57 -1.07 6.46
N ALA A 110 14.04 -1.99 5.61
CA ALA A 110 14.06 -3.41 5.92
C ALA A 110 14.95 -3.77 7.13
N LYS A 111 15.96 -2.93 7.44
CA LYS A 111 16.79 -3.03 8.65
C LYS A 111 16.14 -2.44 9.90
N GLY A 112 15.07 -1.67 9.75
CA GLY A 112 14.45 -0.90 10.85
C GLY A 112 15.14 0.43 11.15
N SER A 113 16.06 0.91 10.29
CA SER A 113 16.72 2.22 10.43
C SER A 113 15.82 3.34 9.90
N TRP A 114 14.66 3.55 10.53
CA TRP A 114 13.60 4.44 10.06
C TRP A 114 14.06 5.89 9.84
N ALA A 115 14.85 6.44 10.76
CA ALA A 115 15.33 7.82 10.68
C ALA A 115 16.26 8.03 9.47
N GLU A 116 17.11 7.05 9.16
CA GLU A 116 18.01 7.11 8.00
C GLU A 116 17.23 6.92 6.70
N ALA A 117 16.27 5.99 6.68
CA ALA A 117 15.37 5.79 5.54
C ALA A 117 14.58 7.07 5.22
N GLY A 118 14.00 7.73 6.23
CA GLY A 118 13.28 8.99 6.07
C GLY A 118 14.15 10.13 5.51
N LYS A 119 15.41 10.23 5.94
CA LYS A 119 16.38 11.18 5.38
C LYS A 119 16.70 10.85 3.92
N ALA A 120 16.95 9.57 3.61
CA ALA A 120 17.23 9.12 2.25
C ALA A 120 16.07 9.44 1.29
N TYR A 121 14.82 9.18 1.69
CA TYR A 121 13.66 9.55 0.88
C TYR A 121 13.46 11.06 0.73
N SER A 122 13.73 11.83 1.78
CA SER A 122 13.64 13.29 1.70
C SER A 122 14.66 13.84 0.70
N SER A 123 15.90 13.35 0.73
CA SER A 123 16.93 13.71 -0.25
C SER A 123 16.53 13.31 -1.68
N LEU A 124 15.94 12.13 -1.89
CA LEU A 124 15.47 11.73 -3.22
C LEU A 124 14.32 12.61 -3.73
N LEU A 125 13.47 13.13 -2.84
CA LEU A 125 12.37 14.04 -3.20
C LEU A 125 12.85 15.49 -3.45
N GLU A 126 13.96 15.92 -2.86
CA GLU A 126 14.58 17.21 -3.19
C GLU A 126 15.00 17.24 -4.67
N ASP A 127 15.48 16.11 -5.19
CA ASP A 127 15.83 15.98 -6.61
C ASP A 127 14.60 15.83 -7.52
N ASN A 128 13.58 15.10 -7.08
CA ASN A 128 12.34 14.89 -7.82
C ASN A 128 11.12 14.88 -6.89
N ALA A 129 10.53 16.06 -6.71
CA ALA A 129 9.39 16.26 -5.82
C ALA A 129 8.13 15.48 -6.25
N LEU A 130 8.05 15.04 -7.51
CA LEU A 130 6.88 14.38 -8.09
C LEU A 130 7.01 12.85 -8.15
N ASP A 131 7.99 12.24 -7.47
CA ASP A 131 8.09 10.78 -7.40
C ASP A 131 7.00 10.18 -6.50
N GLN A 132 5.90 9.75 -7.12
CA GLN A 132 4.76 9.11 -6.45
C GLN A 132 5.18 7.87 -5.65
N VAL A 133 6.18 7.11 -6.11
CA VAL A 133 6.60 5.86 -5.45
C VAL A 133 7.20 6.19 -4.09
N ILE A 134 7.99 7.27 -4.00
CA ILE A 134 8.63 7.67 -2.76
C ILE A 134 7.61 8.23 -1.77
N HIS A 135 6.66 9.05 -2.23
CA HIS A 135 5.58 9.54 -1.37
C HIS A 135 4.76 8.40 -0.76
N LYS A 136 4.34 7.42 -1.57
CA LYS A 136 3.61 6.23 -1.08
C LYS A 136 4.43 5.41 -0.10
N ARG A 137 5.75 5.26 -0.34
CA ARG A 137 6.66 4.56 0.56
C ARG A 137 6.77 5.25 1.92
N ARG A 138 6.89 6.58 1.95
CA ARG A 138 6.93 7.35 3.20
C ARG A 138 5.67 7.18 4.03
N ALA A 139 4.49 7.27 3.41
CA ALA A 139 3.23 7.03 4.11
C ALA A 139 3.16 5.60 4.69
N ALA A 140 3.57 4.59 3.92
CA ALA A 140 3.63 3.20 4.38
C ALA A 140 4.65 3.00 5.51
N MET A 141 5.79 3.70 5.47
CA MET A 141 6.83 3.66 6.49
C MET A 141 6.34 4.23 7.83
N GLU A 142 5.63 5.37 7.82
CA GLU A 142 5.01 5.94 9.03
C GLU A 142 3.95 5.00 9.61
N LYS A 143 3.11 4.41 8.75
CA LYS A 143 2.11 3.42 9.14
C LYS A 143 2.76 2.17 9.77
N ALA A 144 3.86 1.68 9.21
CA ALA A 144 4.59 0.53 9.73
C ALA A 144 5.21 0.78 11.12
N GLN A 145 5.57 2.04 11.42
CA GLN A 145 6.03 2.46 12.74
C GLN A 145 4.89 2.67 13.75
N GLY A 146 3.62 2.57 13.32
CA GLY A 146 2.46 2.88 14.14
C GLY A 146 2.17 4.38 14.28
N ASN A 147 2.92 5.25 13.60
CA ASN A 147 2.69 6.69 13.58
C ASN A 147 1.58 7.06 12.58
N LEU A 148 0.33 6.76 12.95
CA LEU A 148 -0.82 7.03 12.09
C LEU A 148 -1.00 8.52 11.78
N SER A 149 -0.65 9.41 12.72
CA SER A 149 -0.64 10.87 12.49
C SER A 149 0.35 11.28 11.39
N GLY A 150 1.58 10.77 11.44
CA GLY A 150 2.58 11.05 10.40
C GLY A 150 2.17 10.49 9.04
N ALA A 151 1.53 9.32 9.02
CA ALA A 151 0.98 8.73 7.81
C ALA A 151 -0.13 9.61 7.19
N ILE A 152 -1.04 10.15 8.01
CA ILE A 152 -2.08 11.10 7.57
C ILE A 152 -1.46 12.35 6.97
N GLU A 153 -0.46 12.95 7.63
CA GLU A 153 0.23 14.14 7.10
C GLU A 153 0.91 13.86 5.76
N CYS A 154 1.56 12.70 5.62
CA CYS A 154 2.18 12.29 4.38
C CYS A 154 1.14 12.09 3.25
N LEU A 155 0.02 11.44 3.56
CA LEU A 155 -1.06 11.20 2.58
C LEU A 155 -1.78 12.48 2.18
N ASN A 156 -2.04 13.41 3.10
CA ASN A 156 -2.64 14.70 2.76
C ASN A 156 -1.73 15.50 1.82
N LYS A 157 -0.43 15.63 2.15
CA LYS A 157 0.57 16.28 1.26
C LYS A 157 0.67 15.58 -0.10
N TYR A 158 0.56 14.26 -0.14
CA TYR A 158 0.54 13.51 -1.38
C TYR A 158 -0.70 13.81 -2.22
N LEU A 159 -1.88 13.82 -1.60
CA LEU A 159 -3.17 14.08 -2.27
C LEU A 159 -3.32 15.53 -2.73
N GLU A 160 -2.64 16.49 -2.10
CA GLU A 160 -2.52 17.87 -2.61
C GLU A 160 -1.85 17.92 -3.99
N ILE A 161 -0.93 16.99 -4.28
CA ILE A 161 -0.21 16.89 -5.56
C ILE A 161 -0.94 15.94 -6.53
N PHE A 162 -1.44 14.81 -6.02
CA PHE A 162 -2.01 13.70 -6.80
C PHE A 162 -3.47 13.40 -6.40
N MET A 163 -4.33 14.40 -6.53
CA MET A 163 -5.74 14.34 -6.08
C MET A 163 -6.58 13.23 -6.72
N ALA A 164 -6.18 12.73 -7.90
CA ALA A 164 -6.87 11.66 -8.61
C ALA A 164 -6.49 10.23 -8.15
N ASP A 165 -5.59 10.08 -7.16
CA ASP A 165 -5.17 8.77 -6.69
C ASP A 165 -6.17 8.15 -5.71
N HIS A 166 -7.04 7.31 -6.24
CA HIS A 166 -8.08 6.63 -5.46
C HIS A 166 -7.54 5.67 -4.39
N ASP A 167 -6.37 5.05 -4.63
CA ASP A 167 -5.79 4.13 -3.64
C ASP A 167 -5.31 4.92 -2.42
N ALA A 168 -4.74 6.11 -2.62
CA ALA A 168 -4.32 6.98 -1.52
C ALA A 168 -5.51 7.55 -0.73
N TRP A 169 -6.60 7.94 -1.38
CA TRP A 169 -7.83 8.35 -0.70
C TRP A 169 -8.42 7.22 0.15
N ARG A 170 -8.41 5.98 -0.37
CA ARG A 170 -8.89 4.80 0.36
C ARG A 170 -8.02 4.52 1.58
N GLU A 171 -6.71 4.52 1.41
CA GLU A 171 -5.75 4.33 2.50
C GLU A 171 -5.94 5.38 3.60
N LEU A 172 -6.12 6.65 3.24
CA LEU A 172 -6.38 7.74 4.17
C LEU A 172 -7.70 7.53 4.93
N ALA A 173 -8.76 7.12 4.23
CA ALA A 173 -10.05 6.81 4.84
C ALA A 173 -9.92 5.67 5.86
N GLU A 174 -9.25 4.58 5.52
CA GLU A 174 -9.02 3.44 6.41
C GLU A 174 -8.25 3.84 7.67
N ILE A 175 -7.23 4.70 7.55
CA ILE A 175 -6.52 5.24 8.70
C ILE A 175 -7.45 6.07 9.59
N TYR A 176 -8.28 6.96 9.02
CA TYR A 176 -9.26 7.72 9.80
C TYR A 176 -10.29 6.83 10.51
N VAL A 177 -10.74 5.75 9.85
CA VAL A 177 -11.62 4.75 10.49
C VAL A 177 -10.94 4.09 11.68
N SER A 178 -9.66 3.71 11.53
CA SER A 178 -8.89 3.09 12.64
C SER A 178 -8.74 4.03 13.84
N LEU A 179 -8.71 5.34 13.60
CA LEU A 179 -8.66 6.39 14.63
C LEU A 179 -10.05 6.84 15.11
N GLN A 180 -11.13 6.21 14.65
CA GLN A 180 -12.52 6.58 14.95
C GLN A 180 -12.90 8.02 14.50
N MET A 181 -12.14 8.58 13.57
CA MET A 181 -12.36 9.89 12.96
C MET A 181 -13.35 9.78 11.80
N TYR A 182 -14.58 9.35 12.10
CA TYR A 182 -15.57 8.97 11.09
C TYR A 182 -16.01 10.10 10.17
N LYS A 183 -15.97 11.36 10.62
CA LYS A 183 -16.32 12.52 9.78
C LYS A 183 -15.32 12.71 8.65
N GLN A 184 -14.03 12.62 8.97
CA GLN A 184 -12.94 12.72 8.01
C GLN A 184 -12.91 11.51 7.08
N ALA A 185 -13.15 10.31 7.61
CA ALA A 185 -13.29 9.11 6.80
C ALA A 185 -14.45 9.22 5.79
N ALA A 186 -15.61 9.74 6.23
CA ALA A 186 -16.77 9.93 5.37
C ALA A 186 -16.46 10.89 4.21
N PHE A 187 -15.76 12.00 4.48
CA PHE A 187 -15.30 12.92 3.44
C PHE A 187 -14.40 12.22 2.40
N CYS A 188 -13.42 11.42 2.84
CA CYS A 188 -12.57 10.67 1.91
C CYS A 188 -13.37 9.70 1.03
N TYR A 189 -14.40 9.04 1.56
CA TYR A 189 -15.26 8.16 0.78
C TYR A 189 -16.23 8.92 -0.15
N GLU A 190 -16.65 10.13 0.20
CA GLU A 190 -17.41 11.00 -0.71
C GLU A 190 -16.59 11.33 -1.96
N GLU A 191 -15.34 11.75 -1.79
CA GLU A 191 -14.42 11.99 -2.92
C GLU A 191 -14.20 10.72 -3.78
N LEU A 192 -14.11 9.55 -3.14
CA LEU A 192 -14.03 8.27 -3.84
C LEU A 192 -15.30 7.93 -4.62
N ILE A 193 -16.48 8.23 -4.09
CA ILE A 193 -17.76 7.99 -4.77
C ILE A 193 -17.94 8.97 -5.94
N LEU A 194 -17.56 10.23 -5.76
CA LEU A 194 -17.60 11.23 -6.83
C LEU A 194 -16.70 10.83 -8.00
N SER A 195 -15.52 10.29 -7.69
CA SER A 195 -14.56 9.87 -8.71
C SER A 195 -14.83 8.47 -9.30
N GLN A 196 -15.39 7.55 -8.52
CA GLN A 196 -15.73 6.18 -8.93
C GLN A 196 -17.18 5.81 -8.53
N PRO A 197 -18.20 6.40 -9.17
CA PRO A 197 -19.60 6.23 -8.76
C PRO A 197 -20.11 4.80 -8.94
N THR A 198 -19.49 4.00 -9.81
CA THR A 198 -19.88 2.62 -10.09
C THR A 198 -19.25 1.60 -9.15
N ASN A 199 -18.34 2.00 -8.25
CA ASN A 199 -17.66 1.08 -7.35
C ASN A 199 -18.51 0.78 -6.10
N PRO A 200 -19.13 -0.41 -5.99
CA PRO A 200 -20.02 -0.71 -4.87
C PRO A 200 -19.29 -0.76 -3.53
N LEU A 201 -17.97 -1.03 -3.52
CA LEU A 201 -17.18 -1.10 -2.30
C LEU A 201 -17.10 0.25 -1.60
N CYS A 202 -17.00 1.35 -2.36
CA CYS A 202 -16.97 2.69 -1.79
C CYS A 202 -18.32 3.05 -1.13
N HIS A 203 -19.43 2.70 -1.79
CA HIS A 203 -20.77 2.90 -1.25
C HIS A 203 -21.03 2.10 0.03
N LEU A 204 -20.59 0.83 0.06
CA LEU A 204 -20.69 -0.01 1.25
C LEU A 204 -19.88 0.56 2.42
N ALA A 205 -18.62 0.93 2.18
CA ALA A 205 -17.77 1.51 3.20
C ALA A 205 -18.34 2.83 3.75
N TYR A 206 -18.86 3.71 2.89
CA TYR A 206 -19.51 4.95 3.33
C TYR A 206 -20.79 4.69 4.15
N ALA A 207 -21.60 3.70 3.75
CA ALA A 207 -22.79 3.32 4.50
C ALA A 207 -22.47 2.79 5.90
N ASP A 208 -21.35 2.08 6.06
CA ASP A 208 -20.92 1.55 7.37
C ASP A 208 -20.45 2.66 8.33
N LEU A 209 -19.96 3.80 7.80
CA LEU A 209 -19.62 4.98 8.58
C LEU A 209 -20.85 5.77 9.06
N SER A 210 -22.00 5.57 8.41
CA SER A 210 -23.20 6.32 8.72
C SER A 210 -23.70 6.00 10.15
N PRO A 211 -24.07 7.01 10.95
CA PRO A 211 -24.47 6.84 12.36
C PRO A 211 -25.61 5.84 12.59
N LYS A 212 -26.45 5.60 11.57
CA LYS A 212 -27.58 4.66 11.63
C LYS A 212 -27.16 3.18 11.74
N ARG A 213 -25.92 2.85 11.36
CA ARG A 213 -25.39 1.47 11.36
C ARG A 213 -24.21 1.27 12.31
N SER A 214 -23.53 2.37 12.68
CA SER A 214 -22.47 2.40 13.70
C SER A 214 -23.05 2.09 15.09
N PRO A 215 -22.69 0.96 15.74
CA PRO A 215 -23.21 0.59 17.05
C PRO A 215 -22.90 1.64 18.14
N LEU A 216 -21.77 2.35 18.00
CA LEU A 216 -21.25 3.29 18.98
C LEU A 216 -22.10 4.57 19.07
N ARG A 217 -22.62 5.08 17.92
CA ARG A 217 -23.49 6.26 17.92
C ARG A 217 -24.97 5.96 18.11
N ALA A 218 -25.42 4.73 17.85
CA ALA A 218 -26.73 4.30 18.32
C ALA A 218 -26.82 4.42 19.85
N CYS A 219 -25.74 4.09 20.57
CA CYS A 219 -25.65 4.26 22.02
C CYS A 219 -25.56 5.74 22.46
N GLU A 220 -24.77 6.59 21.79
CA GLU A 220 -24.70 8.04 22.12
C GLU A 220 -26.02 8.78 21.81
N ALA A 221 -26.68 8.46 20.69
CA ALA A 221 -27.98 9.03 20.33
C ALA A 221 -29.11 8.52 21.24
N ALA A 222 -29.02 7.28 21.72
CA ALA A 222 -29.94 6.73 22.74
C ALA A 222 -29.67 7.31 24.14
N GLY A 223 -28.43 7.67 24.48
CA GLY A 223 -28.07 8.32 25.75
C GLY A 223 -28.58 9.76 25.86
N CYS A 224 -28.73 10.49 24.74
CA CYS A 224 -29.30 11.84 24.72
C CYS A 224 -30.84 11.89 24.79
N HIS A 225 -31.53 10.77 24.61
CA HIS A 225 -33.01 10.74 24.62
C HIS A 225 -33.63 10.55 26.02
N CYS A 226 -32.83 10.39 27.09
CA CYS A 226 -33.37 10.14 28.44
C CYS A 226 -33.65 11.41 29.27
N SER A 227 -33.54 12.62 28.70
CA SER A 227 -33.73 13.88 29.44
C SER A 227 -34.93 14.72 29.03
N CYS A 228 -35.72 14.30 28.03
CA CYS A 228 -36.83 15.12 27.50
C CYS A 228 -38.15 14.34 27.39
N SER A 229 -38.61 13.74 28.49
CA SER A 229 -39.97 13.19 28.60
C SER A 229 -40.65 13.55 29.91
N ASN A 230 -40.43 14.77 30.41
CA ASN A 230 -41.22 15.38 31.48
C ASN A 230 -41.58 16.82 31.08
N MET A 231 -42.53 16.98 30.16
CA MET A 231 -43.41 18.15 30.11
C MET A 231 -44.76 17.68 29.56
N GLU A 232 -45.71 17.48 30.47
CA GLU A 232 -47.14 17.47 30.14
C GLU A 232 -47.54 18.80 29.48
N PRO A 233 -48.52 18.80 28.57
CA PRO A 233 -49.35 19.96 28.37
C PRO A 233 -50.78 19.66 28.84
N ASP A 234 -51.15 20.36 29.90
CA ASP A 234 -52.51 20.74 30.26
C ASP A 234 -53.25 21.38 29.06
N GLY A 235 -54.57 21.13 28.92
CA GLY A 235 -55.44 22.04 28.16
C GLY A 235 -56.52 21.48 27.23
N ASN A 236 -57.60 20.98 27.82
CA ASN A 236 -58.98 21.48 27.62
C ASN A 236 -59.68 21.40 26.23
N LYS A 237 -60.74 20.56 26.12
CA LYS A 237 -61.95 20.80 25.31
C LYS A 237 -63.21 20.19 25.97
N LYS A 238 -63.90 21.03 26.74
CA LYS A 238 -65.34 21.40 26.68
C LYS A 238 -66.43 20.45 26.08
N ASP A 239 -67.56 20.46 26.81
CA ASP A 239 -68.99 20.36 26.41
C ASP A 239 -69.58 18.96 26.07
N SER A 240 -70.82 18.56 26.39
CA SER A 240 -71.86 18.92 27.37
C SER A 240 -73.05 17.92 27.21
N ALA A 241 -73.50 17.33 28.34
CA ALA A 241 -74.89 16.98 28.70
C ALA A 241 -75.74 15.98 27.85
N PRO A 242 -76.91 15.50 28.34
CA PRO A 242 -77.59 15.73 29.63
C PRO A 242 -77.58 14.54 30.61
#